data_AF-A0A2M6WBF9-F1
#
_entry.id   AF-A0A2M6WBF9-F1
#
_cell.length_a   1.000
_cell.length_b   1.000
_cell.length_c   1.000
_cell.angle_alpha   90.00
_cell.angle_beta   90.00
_cell.angle_gamma   90.00
#
_symmetry.space_group_name_H-M   'P 1'
#
loop_
_entity.id
_entity.type
_entity.pdbx_description
1 polymer ?
#
loop_
_entity_poly.entity_id
_entity_poly.type
_entity_poly.pdbx_seq_one_letter_code
_entity_poly.pdbx_strand_id
1 'polypeptide(L)' 'MAPLAISLTPAKQKFILELNAHQFERLAANFGFFSDSFIRSLEQAEKDYRAGRVKKISSLKDLRK' A
#
# COMPACT_ATOMS: atom_id res chain seq x y z
N MET A 1 14.76 -14.23 -10.16
CA MET A 1 14.13 -12.97 -9.69
C MET A 1 14.76 -11.82 -10.46
N ALA A 2 14.02 -11.17 -11.38
CA ALA A 2 14.57 -10.07 -12.18
C ALA A 2 14.58 -8.76 -11.39
N PRO A 3 15.69 -7.99 -11.40
CA PRO A 3 15.80 -6.73 -10.68
C PRO A 3 14.80 -5.70 -11.22
N LEU A 4 14.16 -4.96 -10.31
CA LEU A 4 13.31 -3.82 -10.65
C LEU A 4 14.20 -2.58 -10.76
N ALA A 5 14.31 -2.01 -11.96
CA ALA A 5 14.95 -0.71 -12.14
C ALA A 5 13.95 0.39 -11.75
N ILE A 6 14.25 1.11 -10.67
CA ILE A 6 13.39 2.17 -10.13
C ILE A 6 14.20 3.48 -10.12
N SER A 7 13.64 4.53 -10.71
CA SER A 7 14.23 5.87 -10.63
C SER A 7 13.80 6.52 -9.32
N LEU A 8 14.77 6.91 -8.50
CA LEU A 8 14.58 7.57 -7.21
C LEU A 8 14.99 9.03 -7.33
N THR A 9 14.03 9.93 -7.20
CA THR A 9 14.32 11.37 -7.11
C THR A 9 14.27 11.78 -5.64
N PRO A 10 15.38 12.27 -5.06
CA PRO A 10 15.39 12.73 -3.68
C PRO A 10 14.59 14.03 -3.56
N ALA A 11 13.51 14.01 -2.79
CA ALA A 11 12.86 15.23 -2.28
C ALA A 11 13.18 15.37 -0.79
N LYS A 12 13.30 16.61 -0.29
CA LYS A 12 13.82 16.97 1.05
C LYS A 12 13.38 16.07 2.22
N GLN A 13 12.19 15.45 2.18
CA GLN A 13 11.68 14.52 3.20
C GLN A 13 10.94 13.30 2.62
N LYS A 14 10.95 13.10 1.29
CA LYS A 14 10.15 12.06 0.61
C LYS A 14 10.94 11.47 -0.55
N PHE A 15 10.77 10.17 -0.80
CA PHE A 15 11.24 9.54 -2.02
C PHE A 15 10.10 9.49 -3.02
N ILE A 16 10.32 10.03 -4.21
CA ILE A 16 9.41 9.84 -5.34
C ILE A 16 9.94 8.64 -6.12
N LEU A 17 9.09 7.62 -6.26
CA LEU A 17 9.37 6.40 -7.00
C LEU A 17 8.64 6.48 -8.34
N GLU A 18 9.38 6.59 -9.43
CA GLU A 18 8.79 6.50 -10.78
C GLU A 18 8.83 5.03 -11.24
N LEU A 19 7.65 4.49 -11.53
CA LEU A 19 7.44 3.10 -11.93
C LEU A 19 6.55 3.06 -13.16
N ASN A 20 6.86 2.18 -14.11
CA ASN A 20 5.91 1.88 -15.18
C ASN A 20 4.81 0.92 -14.69
N ALA A 21 3.71 0.83 -15.44
CA ALA A 21 2.54 0.02 -15.06
C ALA A 21 2.90 -1.45 -14.80
N HIS A 22 3.72 -2.06 -15.65
CA HIS A 22 4.15 -3.45 -15.49
C HIS A 22 5.00 -3.66 -14.24
N GLN A 23 5.90 -2.73 -13.91
CA GLN A 23 6.69 -2.78 -12.68
C GLN A 23 5.81 -2.64 -11.45
N PHE A 24 4.80 -1.76 -11.51
CA PHE A 24 3.82 -1.60 -10.45
C PHE A 24 3.00 -2.87 -10.23
N GLU A 25 2.48 -3.49 -11.30
CA GLU A 25 1.74 -4.76 -11.20
C GLU A 25 2.57 -5.87 -10.58
N ARG A 26 3.85 -5.99 -10.97
CA ARG A 26 4.77 -6.96 -10.35
C ARG A 26 4.99 -6.68 -8.88
N LEU A 27 5.13 -5.41 -8.48
CA LEU A 27 5.24 -5.03 -7.08
C LEU A 27 3.96 -5.38 -6.31
N ALA A 28 2.80 -4.99 -6.84
CA ALA A 28 1.50 -5.29 -6.25
C ALA A 28 1.28 -6.80 -6.08
N ALA A 29 1.68 -7.61 -7.08
CA ALA A 29 1.65 -9.06 -6.98
C ALA A 29 2.59 -9.58 -5.88
N ASN A 30 3.81 -9.06 -5.79
CA ASN A 30 4.76 -9.43 -4.73
C ASN A 30 4.26 -9.06 -3.32
N PHE A 31 3.52 -7.96 -3.19
CA PHE A 31 2.89 -7.55 -1.93
C PHE A 31 1.55 -8.25 -1.66
N GLY A 32 1.08 -9.12 -2.56
CA GLY A 32 -0.17 -9.86 -2.39
C GLY A 32 -1.43 -9.01 -2.51
N PHE A 33 -1.36 -7.85 -3.15
CA PHE A 33 -2.49 -6.92 -3.31
C PHE A 33 -3.62 -7.47 -4.20
N PHE A 34 -3.40 -8.59 -4.87
CA PHE A 34 -4.41 -9.29 -5.67
C PHE A 34 -4.93 -10.57 -4.99
N SER A 35 -4.54 -10.84 -3.75
CA SER A 35 -5.02 -12.01 -3.02
C SER A 35 -6.48 -11.82 -2.57
N ASP A 36 -7.26 -12.90 -2.56
CA ASP A 36 -8.67 -12.88 -2.13
C ASP A 36 -8.83 -12.32 -0.71
N SER A 37 -7.89 -12.65 0.20
CA SER A 37 -7.87 -12.13 1.57
C SER A 37 -7.65 -10.61 1.61
N PHE A 38 -6.77 -10.07 0.76
CA PHE A 38 -6.54 -8.64 0.67
C PHE A 38 -7.75 -7.89 0.10
N ILE A 39 -8.35 -8.41 -0.98
CA ILE A 39 -9.54 -7.80 -1.59
C ILE A 39 -10.70 -7.76 -0.58
N ARG A 40 -10.96 -8.86 0.14
CA ARG A 40 -11.97 -8.89 1.23
C ARG A 40 -11.67 -7.89 2.33
N SER A 41 -10.40 -7.77 2.72
CA SER A 41 -9.98 -6.77 3.72
C SER A 41 -10.27 -5.35 3.25
N LEU A 42 -10.07 -5.07 1.96
CA LEU A 42 -10.30 -3.75 1.37
C LEU A 42 -11.79 -3.41 1.32
N GLU A 43 -12.64 -4.36 0.92
CA GLU A 43 -14.09 -4.20 0.97
C GLU A 43 -14.60 -3.96 2.40
N GLN A 44 -14.04 -4.68 3.38
CA GLN A 44 -14.38 -4.48 4.79
C GLN A 44 -13.94 -3.09 5.27
N ALA A 45 -12.72 -2.66 4.91
CA ALA A 45 -12.22 -1.33 5.24
C ALA A 45 -13.09 -0.23 4.62
N GLU A 46 -13.57 -0.41 3.38
CA GLU A 46 -14.50 0.53 2.73
C GLU A 46 -15.83 0.61 3.47
N LYS A 47 -16.41 -0.54 3.86
CA LYS A 47 -17.63 -0.58 4.67
C LYS A 47 -17.44 0.13 6.01
N ASP A 48 -16.31 -0.10 6.67
CA ASP A 48 -15.99 0.53 7.95
C ASP A 48 -15.78 2.03 7.83
N TYR A 49 -15.14 2.48 6.74
CA TYR A 49 -15.01 3.90 6.41
C TYR A 49 -16.38 4.56 6.22
N ARG A 50 -17.25 3.96 5.38
CA ARG A 50 -18.61 4.48 5.13
C ARG A 50 -19.49 4.49 6.39
N ALA A 51 -19.31 3.51 7.27
CA ALA A 51 -20.01 3.43 8.55
C ALA A 51 -19.43 4.35 9.65
N GLY A 52 -18.36 5.10 9.37
CA GLY A 52 -17.69 5.95 10.34
C GLY A 52 -16.90 5.19 11.41
N ARG A 53 -16.67 3.89 11.24
CA ARG A 53 -15.89 3.02 12.15
C ARG A 53 -14.39 3.19 11.92
N VAL A 54 -13.93 4.43 11.92
CA VAL A 54 -12.54 4.80 11.68
C VAL A 54 -11.94 5.45 12.91
N LYS A 55 -10.68 5.13 13.20
CA LYS A 55 -9.92 5.74 14.29
C LYS A 55 -8.69 6.42 13.73
N LYS A 56 -8.49 7.69 14.09
CA LYS A 56 -7.25 8.38 13.78
C LYS A 56 -6.13 7.79 14.64
N ILE A 57 -5.08 7.32 13.99
CA ILE A 57 -3.82 6.92 14.65
C ILE A 57 -2.79 8.02 14.43
N SER A 58 -1.98 8.29 15.46
CA SER A 58 -0.88 9.25 15.38
C SER A 58 0.39 8.58 14.88
N SER A 59 0.51 7.26 15.08
CA SER A 59 1.64 6.45 14.64
C SER A 59 1.20 5.03 14.31
N LEU A 60 1.96 4.36 13.43
CA LEU A 60 1.80 2.92 13.18
C LEU A 60 2.03 2.07 14.43
N LYS A 61 2.75 2.60 15.44
CA LYS A 61 2.89 1.93 16.75
C LYS A 61 1.55 1.73 17.45
N ASP A 62 0.55 2.56 17.16
CA ASP A 62 -0.77 2.49 17.78
C ASP A 62 -1.55 1.24 17.35
N LEU A 63 -1.13 0.57 16.26
CA LEU A 63 -1.73 -0.67 15.74
C LEU A 63 -1.18 -1.95 16.40
N ARG A 64 -0.13 -1.86 17.23
CA ARG A 64 0.49 -3.01 17.91
C ARG A 64 -0.19 -3.40 19.24
N LYS A 65 -1.30 -2.75 19.60
CA LYS A 65 -2.03 -3.04 20.84
C LYS A 65 -3.10 -4.08 20.60
#